data_AF-A6WAU0-F1
#
_entry.id   AF-A6WAU0-F1
#
_cell.length_a   1.000
_cell.length_b   1.000
_cell.length_c   1.000
_cell.angle_alpha   90.00
_cell.angle_beta   90.00
_cell.angle_gamma   90.00
#
_symmetry.space_group_name_H-M   'P 1'
#
loop_
_entity.id
_entity.type
_entity.pdbx_description
1 polymer ?
#
loop_
_entity_poly.entity_id
_entity_poly.type
_entity_poly.pdbx_seq_one_letter_code
_entity_poly.pdbx_strand_id
1 'polypeptide(L)'
;MSLQDRRTLQMVQALQTMQKKETSLTQQQPATPPTPNTSAQSAALVDSDDAGPGEPRLRHWVRETVLTVAALGGVVCLLAIAAAVFCDITLVMFRTGSMSPTIPAGAVAVVRAVPAAEVVVGDVVTVERPDALPVTHRVLRIAPNPNGPAASRLLTLKGDANATADPVPYAVSDVRRVIVSRAHLGHWINRARSPLALSATTLLVGALVTWTFWPTAATAQPPTRSGIRS
;
A
#
# COMPACT_ATOMS: atom_id res chain seq x y z
N MET A 1 -11.59 -41.51 61.66
CA MET A 1 -10.84 -41.26 60.41
C MET A 1 -11.85 -40.98 59.32
N SER A 2 -11.93 -39.72 58.88
CA SER A 2 -13.00 -39.19 58.03
C SER A 2 -12.96 -39.83 56.62
N LEU A 3 -14.12 -40.00 55.98
CA LEU A 3 -14.23 -40.47 54.59
C LEU A 3 -13.45 -39.60 53.60
N GLN A 4 -13.15 -38.36 53.98
CA GLN A 4 -12.36 -37.41 53.21
C GLN A 4 -10.86 -37.77 53.17
N ASP A 5 -10.30 -38.31 54.27
CA ASP A 5 -8.89 -38.71 54.33
C ASP A 5 -8.59 -39.94 53.44
N ARG A 6 -9.54 -40.88 53.33
CA ARG A 6 -9.36 -42.10 52.54
C ARG A 6 -9.28 -41.82 51.04
N ARG A 7 -10.00 -40.80 50.56
CA ARG A 7 -9.97 -40.38 49.14
C ARG A 7 -8.65 -39.70 48.79
N THR A 8 -8.13 -38.86 49.68
CA THR A 8 -6.85 -38.19 49.48
C THR A 8 -5.70 -39.19 49.43
N LEU A 9 -5.71 -40.20 50.30
CA LEU A 9 -4.69 -41.26 50.30
C LEU A 9 -4.73 -42.11 49.02
N GLN A 10 -5.92 -42.45 48.50
CA GLN A 10 -6.05 -43.18 47.23
C GLN A 10 -5.54 -42.38 46.03
N MET A 11 -5.80 -41.06 46.02
CA MET A 11 -5.32 -40.20 44.94
C MET A 11 -3.79 -40.05 44.93
N VAL A 12 -3.17 -39.94 46.12
CA VAL A 12 -1.69 -39.88 46.24
C VAL A 12 -1.05 -41.21 45.80
N GLN A 13 -1.63 -42.36 46.17
CA GLN A 13 -1.14 -43.67 45.71
C GLN A 13 -1.29 -43.88 44.19
N ALA A 14 -2.37 -43.38 43.60
CA ALA A 14 -2.57 -43.45 42.15
C ALA A 14 -1.53 -42.59 41.38
N LEU A 15 -1.19 -41.41 41.88
CA LEU A 15 -0.16 -40.56 41.26
C LEU A 15 1.23 -41.18 41.39
N GLN A 16 1.55 -41.81 42.52
CA GLN A 16 2.84 -42.50 42.70
C GLN A 16 3.00 -43.73 41.78
N THR A 17 1.91 -44.45 41.50
CA THR A 17 1.96 -45.60 40.58
C THR A 17 2.12 -45.18 39.11
N MET A 18 1.53 -44.05 38.71
CA MET A 18 1.71 -43.50 37.36
C MET A 18 3.15 -42.99 37.13
N GLN A 19 3.73 -42.28 38.10
CA GLN A 19 5.10 -41.78 37.98
C GLN A 19 6.12 -42.93 37.83
N LYS A 20 5.94 -44.04 38.58
CA LYS A 20 6.82 -45.22 38.49
C LYS A 20 6.71 -45.93 37.13
N LYS A 21 5.55 -45.86 36.47
CA LYS A 21 5.31 -46.48 35.16
C LYS A 21 5.95 -45.69 34.02
N GLU A 22 5.98 -44.36 34.11
CA GLU A 22 6.64 -43.50 33.11
C GLU A 22 8.16 -43.61 33.16
N THR A 23 8.77 -43.72 34.35
CA THR A 23 10.24 -43.88 34.47
C THR A 23 10.73 -45.23 33.93
N SER A 24 9.86 -46.24 33.86
CA SER A 24 10.21 -47.58 33.38
C SER A 24 10.18 -47.72 31.85
N LEU A 25 9.54 -46.78 31.12
CA LEU A 25 9.45 -46.81 29.65
C LEU A 25 10.63 -46.12 28.95
N THR A 26 11.44 -45.34 29.67
CA THR A 26 12.59 -44.61 29.12
C THR A 26 13.91 -45.39 29.20
N GLN A 27 13.94 -46.59 29.79
CA GLN A 27 15.17 -47.36 30.03
C GLN A 27 15.11 -48.80 29.49
N GLN A 28 14.69 -48.97 28.24
CA GLN A 28 14.78 -50.26 27.54
C GLN A 28 15.45 -50.09 26.16
N GLN A 29 16.78 -50.02 26.19
CA GLN A 29 17.69 -50.20 25.07
C GLN A 29 18.55 -51.44 25.35
N PRO A 30 18.63 -52.43 24.43
CA PRO A 30 19.91 -53.13 24.26
C PRO A 30 20.28 -53.55 22.82
N ALA A 31 21.58 -53.45 22.58
CA ALA A 31 22.52 -53.97 21.56
C ALA A 31 22.15 -55.07 20.50
N THR A 32 22.82 -54.95 19.34
CA THR A 32 23.00 -55.76 18.09
C THR A 32 23.87 -57.04 18.24
N PRO A 33 24.15 -57.92 17.21
CA PRO A 33 23.63 -58.18 15.83
C PRO A 33 23.36 -59.73 15.56
N PRO A 34 23.14 -60.30 14.33
CA PRO A 34 24.01 -60.33 13.13
C PRO A 34 23.34 -60.03 11.76
N THR A 35 24.14 -59.61 10.75
CA THR A 35 23.80 -59.43 9.31
C THR A 35 23.90 -60.73 8.51
N PRO A 36 23.10 -60.98 7.44
CA PRO A 36 23.43 -60.55 6.06
C PRO A 36 22.16 -60.17 5.24
N ASN A 37 22.12 -59.23 4.29
CA ASN A 37 22.83 -59.23 3.00
C ASN A 37 22.74 -57.85 2.31
N THR A 38 23.91 -57.37 1.87
CA THR A 38 24.15 -56.09 1.19
C THR A 38 23.71 -56.05 -0.28
N SER A 39 22.92 -57.02 -0.75
CA SER A 39 22.56 -57.15 -2.18
C SER A 39 21.11 -56.81 -2.53
N ALA A 40 20.21 -56.57 -1.56
CA ALA A 40 18.78 -56.30 -1.84
C ALA A 40 18.37 -54.83 -1.70
N GLN A 41 19.15 -53.99 -1.00
CA GLN A 41 18.81 -52.56 -0.78
C GLN A 41 19.55 -51.59 -1.71
N SER A 42 20.54 -52.05 -2.48
CA SER A 42 21.30 -51.19 -3.40
C SER A 42 20.75 -51.14 -4.83
N ALA A 43 19.63 -51.84 -5.13
CA ALA A 43 19.06 -51.94 -6.47
C ALA A 43 17.62 -51.39 -6.60
N ALA A 44 17.05 -50.77 -5.56
CA ALA A 44 15.69 -50.22 -5.59
C ALA A 44 15.56 -48.79 -5.05
N LEU A 45 16.69 -48.13 -4.74
CA LEU A 45 16.74 -46.70 -4.39
C LEU A 45 17.60 -45.90 -5.38
N VAL A 46 18.03 -46.54 -6.48
CA VAL A 46 18.53 -45.86 -7.66
C VAL A 46 17.42 -45.96 -8.71
N ASP A 47 17.01 -44.80 -9.19
CA ASP A 47 16.04 -44.57 -10.26
C ASP A 47 14.56 -44.47 -9.87
N SER A 48 14.23 -43.37 -9.21
CA SER A 48 13.08 -42.56 -9.62
C SER A 48 13.44 -41.08 -9.37
N ASP A 49 14.56 -40.69 -9.98
CA ASP A 49 14.84 -39.29 -10.31
C ASP A 49 14.02 -38.96 -11.58
N ASP A 50 12.71 -39.24 -11.54
CA ASP A 50 11.75 -38.78 -12.54
C ASP A 50 11.20 -37.43 -12.07
N ALA A 51 12.14 -36.51 -11.80
CA ALA A 51 11.88 -35.09 -11.78
C ALA A 51 11.62 -34.69 -13.25
N GLY A 52 10.36 -34.86 -13.68
CA GLY A 52 9.89 -34.36 -14.96
C GLY A 52 10.34 -32.90 -15.17
N PRO A 53 10.58 -32.48 -16.43
CA PRO A 53 11.24 -31.22 -16.75
C PRO A 53 10.54 -30.07 -16.02
N GLY A 54 11.32 -29.40 -15.15
CA GLY A 54 10.79 -28.58 -14.08
C GLY A 54 9.97 -27.40 -14.54
N GLU A 55 8.81 -27.20 -13.92
CA GLU A 55 8.11 -25.91 -13.74
C GLU A 55 6.97 -26.13 -12.71
N PRO A 56 7.20 -25.85 -11.40
CA PRO A 56 6.19 -25.07 -10.65
C PRO A 56 6.79 -24.05 -9.66
N ARG A 57 8.13 -24.00 -9.48
CA ARG A 57 8.79 -23.04 -8.57
C ARG A 57 8.78 -21.61 -9.13
N LEU A 58 9.05 -21.44 -10.42
CA LEU A 58 9.13 -20.12 -11.05
C LEU A 58 7.76 -19.43 -11.07
N ARG A 59 6.71 -20.15 -11.46
CA ARG A 59 5.32 -19.64 -11.48
C ARG A 59 4.85 -19.16 -10.10
N HIS A 60 5.22 -19.87 -9.03
CA HIS A 60 4.90 -19.47 -7.66
C HIS A 60 5.68 -18.21 -7.25
N TRP A 61 6.99 -18.16 -7.49
CA TRP A 61 7.84 -17.00 -7.17
C TRP A 61 7.44 -15.74 -7.93
N VAL A 62 7.12 -15.85 -9.22
CA VAL A 62 6.64 -14.74 -10.04
C VAL A 62 5.32 -14.21 -9.49
N ARG A 63 4.36 -15.09 -9.16
CA ARG A 63 3.08 -14.69 -8.57
C ARG A 63 3.28 -13.96 -7.26
N GLU A 64 4.09 -14.50 -6.35
CA GLU A 64 4.34 -13.91 -5.04
C GLU A 64 5.03 -12.55 -5.14
N THR A 65 5.98 -12.42 -6.06
CA THR A 65 6.69 -11.16 -6.32
C THR A 65 5.74 -10.09 -6.86
N VAL A 66 4.90 -10.43 -7.84
CA VAL A 66 3.91 -9.50 -8.42
C VAL A 66 2.89 -9.07 -7.37
N LEU A 67 2.39 -10.01 -6.56
CA LEU A 67 1.45 -9.70 -5.47
C LEU A 67 2.08 -8.80 -4.41
N THR A 68 3.33 -9.05 -4.03
CA THR A 68 4.06 -8.24 -3.06
C THR A 68 4.26 -6.81 -3.58
N VAL A 69 4.67 -6.67 -4.84
CA VAL A 69 4.83 -5.35 -5.48
C VAL A 69 3.49 -4.62 -5.60
N ALA A 70 2.41 -5.32 -5.96
CA ALA A 70 1.07 -4.76 -6.04
C ALA A 70 0.55 -4.32 -4.66
N ALA A 71 0.75 -5.15 -3.63
CA ALA A 71 0.38 -4.81 -2.26
C ALA A 71 1.15 -3.60 -1.73
N LEU A 72 2.47 -3.55 -1.95
CA LEU A 72 3.30 -2.41 -1.58
C LEU A 72 2.84 -1.14 -2.31
N GLY A 73 2.56 -1.23 -3.61
CA GLY A 73 2.01 -0.12 -4.39
C GLY A 73 0.65 0.35 -3.87
N GLY A 74 -0.23 -0.58 -3.47
CA GLY A 74 -1.50 -0.29 -2.83
C GLY A 74 -1.35 0.45 -1.50
N VAL A 75 -0.43 0.01 -0.64
CA VAL A 75 -0.12 0.68 0.64
C VAL A 75 0.38 2.11 0.40
N VAL A 76 1.32 2.29 -0.53
CA VAL A 76 1.83 3.64 -0.89
C VAL A 76 0.70 4.53 -1.41
N CYS A 77 -0.19 4.00 -2.25
CA CYS A 77 -1.37 4.71 -2.76
C CYS A 77 -2.30 5.16 -1.61
N LEU A 78 -2.60 4.26 -0.67
CA LEU A 78 -3.44 4.56 0.48
C LEU A 78 -2.81 5.64 1.38
N LEU A 79 -1.52 5.56 1.65
CA LEU A 79 -0.80 6.59 2.42
C LEU A 79 -0.84 7.95 1.71
N ALA A 80 -0.69 7.98 0.39
CA ALA A 80 -0.78 9.21 -0.39
C ALA A 80 -2.20 9.82 -0.34
N ILE A 81 -3.25 8.99 -0.42
CA ILE A 81 -4.64 9.44 -0.28
C ILE A 81 -4.88 9.98 1.13
N ALA A 82 -4.44 9.24 2.16
CA ALA A 82 -4.55 9.67 3.54
C ALA A 82 -3.86 11.02 3.76
N ALA A 83 -2.62 11.18 3.28
CA ALA A 83 -1.90 12.45 3.35
C ALA A 83 -2.63 13.59 2.61
N ALA A 84 -3.22 13.32 1.44
CA ALA A 84 -3.98 14.32 0.70
C ALA A 84 -5.21 14.81 1.49
N VAL A 85 -5.92 13.88 2.15
CA VAL A 85 -7.12 14.18 2.96
C VAL A 85 -6.75 14.88 4.26
N PHE A 86 -5.76 14.38 5.01
CA PHE A 86 -5.39 14.93 6.31
C PHE A 86 -4.62 16.25 6.24
N CYS A 87 -3.95 16.53 5.12
CA CYS A 87 -3.16 17.76 4.96
C CYS A 87 -3.86 18.84 4.12
N ASP A 88 -5.10 18.63 3.68
CA ASP A 88 -5.85 19.51 2.76
C ASP A 88 -5.04 19.84 1.49
N ILE A 89 -4.29 18.86 1.01
CA ILE A 89 -3.39 19.02 -0.12
C ILE A 89 -4.16 18.75 -1.41
N THR A 90 -4.24 19.75 -2.28
CA THR A 90 -4.83 19.63 -3.61
C THR A 90 -3.75 19.80 -4.68
N LEU A 91 -3.82 19.01 -5.76
CA LEU A 91 -2.98 19.18 -6.94
C LEU A 91 -3.70 20.07 -7.96
N VAL A 92 -3.12 21.24 -8.25
CA VAL A 92 -3.66 22.19 -9.23
C VAL A 92 -2.70 22.30 -10.41
N MET A 93 -3.27 22.31 -11.62
CA MET A 93 -2.53 22.53 -12.85
C MET A 93 -2.71 23.96 -13.34
N PHE A 94 -1.59 24.64 -13.58
CA PHE A 94 -1.58 26.01 -14.09
C PHE A 94 -1.82 26.00 -15.59
N ARG A 95 -2.93 26.60 -16.03
CA ARG A 95 -3.26 26.70 -17.46
C ARG A 95 -2.71 27.98 -18.12
N THR A 96 -2.47 29.01 -17.32
CA THR A 96 -2.01 30.32 -17.79
C THR A 96 -0.54 30.54 -17.44
N GLY A 97 0.13 31.43 -18.17
CA GLY A 97 1.51 31.82 -17.93
C GLY A 97 1.70 33.06 -17.05
N SER A 98 0.68 33.47 -16.26
CA SER A 98 0.72 34.71 -15.48
C SER A 98 1.75 34.69 -14.34
N MET A 99 2.18 33.51 -13.92
CA MET A 99 3.23 33.28 -12.92
C MET A 99 4.59 32.94 -13.55
N SER A 100 4.75 33.09 -14.87
CA SER A 100 6.03 32.90 -15.56
C SER A 100 7.03 34.00 -15.14
N PRO A 101 8.32 33.69 -14.90
CA PRO A 101 9.01 32.40 -15.10
C PRO A 101 8.92 31.43 -13.92
N THR A 102 8.49 31.88 -12.73
CA THR A 102 8.52 31.07 -11.50
C THR A 102 7.67 29.80 -11.60
N ILE A 103 6.48 29.91 -12.20
CA ILE A 103 5.57 28.79 -12.44
C ILE A 103 5.11 28.87 -13.90
N PRO A 104 5.73 28.10 -14.81
CA PRO A 104 5.35 28.10 -16.22
C PRO A 104 3.98 27.45 -16.42
N ALA A 105 3.32 27.80 -17.54
CA ALA A 105 2.08 27.14 -17.95
C ALA A 105 2.31 25.64 -18.13
N GLY A 106 1.35 24.83 -17.71
CA GLY A 106 1.45 23.37 -17.69
C GLY A 106 2.14 22.81 -16.44
N ALA A 107 2.66 23.64 -15.54
CA ALA A 107 3.17 23.17 -14.25
C ALA A 107 2.05 22.62 -13.36
N VAL A 108 2.40 21.64 -12.54
CA VAL A 108 1.56 21.18 -11.43
C VAL A 108 2.13 21.72 -10.14
N ALA A 109 1.26 22.27 -9.30
CA ALA A 109 1.61 22.63 -7.95
C ALA A 109 0.74 21.92 -6.93
N VAL A 110 1.38 21.63 -5.81
CA VAL A 110 0.76 21.19 -4.58
C VAL A 110 0.31 22.45 -3.86
N VAL A 111 -1.00 22.58 -3.66
CA VAL A 111 -1.59 23.70 -2.93
C VAL A 111 -2.26 23.20 -1.66
N ARG A 112 -2.27 24.03 -0.63
CA ARG A 112 -2.95 23.74 0.64
C ARG A 112 -3.88 24.89 0.98
N ALA A 113 -5.08 24.56 1.45
CA ALA A 113 -5.98 25.56 2.03
C ALA A 113 -5.39 26.07 3.35
N VAL A 114 -5.19 27.39 3.45
CA VAL A 114 -4.69 28.05 4.65
C VAL A 114 -5.56 29.26 4.97
N PRO A 115 -5.79 29.57 6.26
CA PRO A 115 -6.50 30.78 6.64
C PRO A 115 -5.70 32.02 6.24
N ALA A 116 -6.38 33.10 5.88
CA ALA A 116 -5.75 34.35 5.45
C ALA A 116 -4.80 34.96 6.50
N ALA A 117 -4.96 34.58 7.77
CA ALA A 117 -4.07 34.97 8.86
C ALA A 117 -2.67 34.34 8.82
N GLU A 118 -2.51 33.18 8.16
CA GLU A 118 -1.23 32.46 8.02
C GLU A 118 -0.47 32.83 6.73
N VAL A 119 -1.07 33.66 5.89
CA VAL A 119 -0.48 34.12 4.64
C VAL A 119 0.60 35.15 4.94
N VAL A 120 1.74 35.02 4.26
CA VAL A 120 2.84 35.98 4.35
C VAL A 120 3.08 36.68 3.02
N VAL A 121 3.67 37.88 3.08
CA VAL A 121 4.10 38.60 1.88
C VAL A 121 5.13 37.74 1.14
N GLY A 122 4.96 37.58 -0.17
CA GLY A 122 5.78 36.72 -1.02
C GLY A 122 5.14 35.35 -1.33
N ASP A 123 4.12 34.92 -0.59
CA ASP A 123 3.40 33.68 -0.87
C ASP A 123 2.71 33.73 -2.24
N VAL A 124 2.69 32.61 -2.96
CA VAL A 124 1.85 32.45 -4.15
C VAL A 124 0.54 31.82 -3.74
N VAL A 125 -0.55 32.55 -3.94
CA VAL A 125 -1.88 32.15 -3.47
C VAL A 125 -2.88 32.16 -4.61
N THR A 126 -3.77 31.18 -4.59
CA THR A 126 -4.97 31.14 -5.43
C THR A 126 -6.15 31.66 -4.63
N VAL A 127 -6.79 32.70 -5.16
CA VAL A 127 -7.99 33.31 -4.59
C VAL A 127 -9.19 32.97 -5.48
N GLU A 128 -10.26 32.48 -4.85
CA GLU A 128 -11.55 32.26 -5.50
C GLU A 128 -12.29 33.58 -5.62
N ARG A 129 -12.98 33.79 -6.75
CA ARG A 129 -13.80 34.97 -7.00
C ARG A 129 -15.23 34.52 -7.27
N PRO A 130 -16.25 35.15 -6.67
CA PRO A 130 -17.65 34.74 -6.85
C PRO A 130 -18.08 34.70 -8.32
N ASP A 131 -17.64 35.69 -9.11
CA ASP A 131 -18.12 35.91 -10.48
C ASP A 131 -17.05 35.65 -11.56
N ALA A 132 -15.93 35.03 -11.21
CA ALA A 132 -14.82 34.84 -12.14
C ALA A 132 -13.97 33.61 -11.82
N LEU A 133 -13.20 33.15 -12.80
CA LEU A 133 -12.24 32.07 -12.59
C LEU A 133 -11.26 32.42 -11.45
N PRO A 134 -10.81 31.44 -10.65
CA PRO A 134 -9.81 31.65 -9.62
C PRO A 134 -8.53 32.28 -10.19
N VAL A 135 -7.94 33.21 -9.45
CA VAL A 135 -6.69 33.87 -9.84
C VAL A 135 -5.56 33.40 -8.95
N THR A 136 -4.39 33.12 -9.54
CA THR A 136 -3.21 32.71 -8.78
C THR A 136 -2.09 33.71 -9.01
N HIS A 137 -1.72 34.43 -7.95
CA HIS A 137 -0.75 35.52 -7.99
C HIS A 137 0.05 35.57 -6.69
N ARG A 138 1.16 36.33 -6.69
CA ARG A 138 2.01 36.54 -5.52
C ARG A 138 1.46 37.64 -4.63
N VAL A 139 1.48 37.41 -3.32
CA VAL A 139 1.10 38.40 -2.31
C VAL A 139 2.18 39.47 -2.22
N LEU A 140 1.83 40.72 -2.55
CA LEU A 140 2.71 41.87 -2.37
C LEU A 140 2.47 42.58 -1.04
N ARG A 141 1.22 42.64 -0.60
CA ARG A 141 0.84 43.34 0.62
C ARG A 141 -0.37 42.68 1.27
N ILE A 142 -0.37 42.71 2.59
CA ILE A 142 -1.47 42.23 3.44
C ILE A 142 -1.92 43.41 4.29
N ALA A 143 -3.22 43.69 4.29
CA ALA A 143 -3.83 44.70 5.14
C ALA A 143 -5.00 44.10 5.94
N PRO A 144 -5.32 44.65 7.12
CA PRO A 144 -6.54 44.32 7.84
C PRO A 144 -7.77 44.63 6.98
N ASN A 145 -8.83 43.83 7.12
CA ASN A 145 -10.13 44.12 6.51
C ASN A 145 -11.08 44.70 7.58
N PRO A 146 -11.22 46.03 7.69
CA PRO A 146 -12.05 46.66 8.72
C PRO A 146 -13.55 46.41 8.53
N ASN A 147 -13.97 46.10 7.29
CA ASN A 147 -15.38 45.95 6.91
C ASN A 147 -15.80 44.48 6.75
N GLY A 148 -14.94 43.53 7.13
CA GLY A 148 -15.21 42.10 7.00
C GLY A 148 -15.07 41.34 8.31
N PRO A 149 -15.25 40.01 8.29
CA PRO A 149 -15.02 39.16 9.46
C PRO A 149 -13.62 39.35 10.03
N ALA A 150 -13.45 39.20 11.36
CA ALA A 150 -12.17 39.44 12.05
C ALA A 150 -10.98 38.62 11.47
N ALA A 151 -11.27 37.43 10.92
CA ALA A 151 -10.28 36.56 10.29
C ALA A 151 -9.92 36.96 8.85
N SER A 152 -10.67 37.86 8.22
CA SER A 152 -10.44 38.25 6.83
C SER A 152 -9.30 39.27 6.67
N ARG A 153 -8.64 39.23 5.52
CA ARG A 153 -7.54 40.14 5.15
C ARG A 153 -7.75 40.67 3.74
N LEU A 154 -7.22 41.86 3.48
CA LEU A 154 -7.12 42.45 2.15
C LEU A 154 -5.75 42.12 1.57
N LEU A 155 -5.72 41.34 0.49
CA LEU A 155 -4.50 40.93 -0.20
C LEU A 155 -4.33 41.74 -1.49
N THR A 156 -3.20 42.44 -1.61
CA THR A 156 -2.77 42.99 -2.90
C THR A 156 -1.91 41.95 -3.60
N LEU A 157 -2.38 41.46 -4.73
CA LEU A 157 -1.74 40.40 -5.48
C LEU A 157 -1.11 40.93 -6.78
N LYS A 158 -0.10 40.22 -7.29
CA LYS A 158 0.52 40.49 -8.58
C LYS A 158 1.00 39.20 -9.23
N GLY A 159 0.69 39.01 -10.51
CA GLY A 159 1.30 37.94 -11.30
C GLY A 159 2.78 38.23 -11.57
N ASP A 160 3.63 37.21 -11.47
CA ASP A 160 5.08 37.37 -11.69
C ASP A 160 5.41 37.87 -13.11
N ALA A 161 4.56 37.55 -14.09
CA ALA A 161 4.69 38.04 -15.47
C ALA A 161 4.09 39.44 -15.70
N ASN A 162 3.34 39.98 -14.73
CA ASN A 162 2.63 41.25 -14.89
C ASN A 162 3.52 42.43 -14.52
N ALA A 163 3.40 43.56 -15.20
CA ALA A 163 4.15 44.77 -14.88
C ALA A 163 3.63 45.45 -13.60
N THR A 164 2.32 45.52 -13.44
CA THR A 164 1.63 46.18 -12.33
C THR A 164 0.93 45.18 -11.42
N ALA A 165 0.63 45.61 -10.18
CA ALA A 165 -0.22 44.84 -9.28
C ALA A 165 -1.67 44.80 -9.77
N ASP A 166 -2.45 43.87 -9.23
CA ASP A 166 -3.87 43.80 -9.51
C ASP A 166 -4.57 45.08 -9.02
N PRO A 167 -5.53 45.62 -9.80
CA PRO A 167 -6.08 46.96 -9.55
C PRO A 167 -6.89 47.06 -8.26
N VAL A 168 -7.42 45.94 -7.76
CA VAL A 168 -8.27 45.89 -6.56
C VAL A 168 -7.75 44.82 -5.60
N PRO A 169 -7.56 45.15 -4.30
CA PRO A 169 -7.23 44.15 -3.29
C PRO A 169 -8.35 43.12 -3.10
N TYR A 170 -7.97 41.87 -2.83
CA TYR A 170 -8.92 40.78 -2.60
C TYR A 170 -9.20 40.63 -1.11
N ALA A 171 -10.47 40.72 -0.71
CA ALA A 171 -10.93 40.37 0.63
C ALA A 171 -11.10 38.86 0.73
N VAL A 172 -10.29 38.20 1.56
CA VAL A 172 -10.29 36.74 1.70
C VAL A 172 -10.22 36.31 3.16
N SER A 173 -10.88 35.21 3.47
CA SER A 173 -10.83 34.54 4.77
C SER A 173 -9.93 33.29 4.72
N ASP A 174 -9.94 32.61 3.58
CA ASP A 174 -9.11 31.47 3.25
C ASP A 174 -8.53 31.63 1.84
N VAL A 175 -7.37 31.01 1.62
CA VAL A 175 -6.72 30.97 0.31
C VAL A 175 -6.07 29.61 0.10
N ARG A 176 -5.82 29.24 -1.17
CA ARG A 176 -4.99 28.07 -1.48
C ARG A 176 -3.55 28.54 -1.71
N ARG A 177 -2.64 28.25 -0.78
CA ARG A 177 -1.21 28.57 -0.91
C ARG A 177 -0.47 27.48 -1.66
N VAL A 178 0.38 27.87 -2.61
CA VAL A 178 1.30 26.98 -3.32
C VAL A 178 2.47 26.60 -2.41
N ILE A 179 2.63 25.31 -2.11
CA ILE A 179 3.75 24.78 -1.31
C ILE A 179 4.94 24.44 -2.21
N VAL A 180 4.67 23.72 -3.30
CA VAL A 180 5.69 23.29 -4.25
C VAL A 180 5.11 23.21 -5.65
N SER A 181 5.88 23.65 -6.64
CA SER A 181 5.55 23.53 -8.07
C SER A 181 6.63 22.76 -8.83
N ARG A 182 6.21 22.03 -9.86
CA ARG A 182 7.10 21.34 -10.80
C ARG A 182 6.56 21.45 -12.23
N ALA A 183 7.35 22.06 -13.11
CA ALA A 183 6.99 22.32 -14.50
C ALA A 183 6.67 21.04 -15.29
N HIS A 184 7.46 19.97 -15.10
CA HIS A 184 7.33 18.75 -15.90
C HIS A 184 6.27 17.75 -15.41
N LEU A 185 5.79 17.87 -14.17
CA LEU A 185 4.82 16.92 -13.61
C LEU A 185 3.47 16.98 -14.31
N GLY A 186 3.12 18.15 -14.87
CA GLY A 186 1.83 18.33 -15.51
C GLY A 186 1.61 17.47 -16.74
N HIS A 187 2.65 17.31 -17.54
CA HIS A 187 2.55 16.48 -18.73
C HIS A 187 2.28 15.00 -18.39
N TRP A 188 2.92 14.47 -17.34
CA TRP A 188 2.73 13.10 -16.86
C TRP A 188 1.35 12.89 -16.22
N ILE A 189 0.92 13.81 -15.37
CA ILE A 189 -0.39 13.74 -14.71
C ILE A 189 -1.51 13.84 -15.74
N ASN A 190 -1.40 14.73 -16.73
CA ASN A 190 -2.39 14.84 -17.79
C ASN A 190 -2.46 13.56 -18.65
N ARG A 191 -1.31 12.93 -18.94
CA ARG A 191 -1.27 11.63 -19.63
C ARG A 191 -1.95 10.53 -18.84
N ALA A 192 -1.68 10.45 -17.54
CA ALA A 192 -2.25 9.45 -16.65
C ALA A 192 -3.79 9.61 -16.48
N ARG A 193 -4.30 10.85 -16.57
CA ARG A 193 -5.74 11.16 -16.53
C ARG A 193 -6.44 11.00 -17.88
N SER A 194 -5.72 10.61 -18.94
CA SER A 194 -6.36 10.37 -20.24
C SER A 194 -7.28 9.14 -20.17
N PRO A 195 -8.43 9.14 -20.85
CA PRO A 195 -9.36 8.01 -20.83
C PRO A 195 -8.72 6.71 -21.32
N LEU A 196 -7.76 6.81 -22.25
CA LEU A 196 -6.95 5.68 -22.71
C LEU A 196 -6.02 5.12 -21.63
N ALA A 197 -5.37 5.99 -20.84
CA ALA A 197 -4.53 5.54 -19.74
C ALA A 197 -5.36 4.88 -18.63
N LEU A 198 -6.54 5.45 -18.32
CA LEU A 198 -7.46 4.89 -17.34
C LEU A 198 -8.01 3.53 -17.79
N SER A 199 -8.42 3.40 -19.07
CA SER A 199 -8.90 2.13 -19.60
C SER A 199 -7.79 1.07 -19.63
N ALA A 200 -6.59 1.42 -20.09
CA ALA A 200 -5.43 0.52 -20.08
C ALA A 200 -5.08 0.05 -18.66
N THR A 201 -5.09 0.96 -17.68
CA THR A 201 -4.81 0.61 -16.28
C THR A 201 -5.89 -0.31 -15.71
N THR A 202 -7.16 -0.01 -16.00
CA THR A 202 -8.30 -0.85 -15.55
C THR A 202 -8.21 -2.25 -16.14
N LEU A 203 -7.92 -2.36 -17.44
CA LEU A 203 -7.75 -3.64 -18.12
C LEU A 203 -6.56 -4.41 -17.56
N LEU A 204 -5.44 -3.73 -17.28
CA LEU A 204 -4.26 -4.35 -16.70
C LEU A 204 -4.53 -4.91 -15.29
N VAL A 205 -5.19 -4.12 -14.43
CA VAL A 205 -5.60 -4.57 -13.10
C VAL A 205 -6.60 -5.73 -13.20
N GLY A 206 -7.59 -5.63 -14.09
CA GLY A 206 -8.58 -6.70 -14.32
C GLY A 206 -7.93 -7.99 -14.83
N ALA A 207 -7.00 -7.89 -15.77
CA ALA A 207 -6.22 -9.03 -16.28
C ALA A 207 -5.36 -9.64 -15.17
N LEU A 208 -4.71 -8.81 -14.33
CA LEU A 208 -3.92 -9.28 -13.20
C LEU A 208 -4.78 -10.05 -12.19
N VAL A 209 -5.94 -9.51 -11.81
CA VAL A 209 -6.88 -10.18 -10.91
C VAL A 209 -7.34 -11.51 -11.54
N THR A 210 -7.78 -11.48 -12.79
CA THR A 210 -8.25 -12.68 -13.49
C THR A 210 -7.17 -13.76 -13.57
N TRP A 211 -5.92 -13.36 -13.84
CA TRP A 211 -4.78 -14.26 -13.83
C TRP A 211 -4.55 -14.87 -12.44
N THR A 212 -4.54 -14.04 -11.39
CA THR A 212 -4.24 -14.50 -10.02
C THR A 212 -5.26 -15.50 -9.48
N PHE A 213 -6.52 -15.40 -9.90
CA PHE A 213 -7.62 -16.26 -9.44
C PHE A 213 -7.98 -17.38 -10.42
N TRP A 214 -7.24 -17.58 -11.52
CA TRP A 214 -7.57 -18.64 -12.48
C TRP A 214 -7.31 -20.03 -11.88
N PRO A 215 -8.33 -20.91 -11.76
CA PRO A 215 -8.17 -22.23 -11.18
C PRO A 215 -7.22 -23.08 -12.03
N THR A 216 -6.14 -23.55 -11.43
CA THR A 216 -5.27 -24.55 -12.07
C THR A 216 -6.02 -25.87 -12.03
N ALA A 217 -6.34 -26.45 -13.19
CA ALA A 217 -7.11 -27.68 -13.28
C ALA A 217 -6.47 -28.76 -12.40
N ALA A 218 -7.22 -29.22 -11.39
CA ALA A 218 -6.82 -30.33 -10.55
C ALA A 218 -6.62 -31.54 -11.45
N THR A 219 -5.39 -32.04 -11.53
CA THR A 219 -5.05 -33.23 -12.28
C THR A 219 -5.90 -34.38 -11.76
N ALA A 220 -6.83 -34.88 -12.56
CA ALA A 220 -7.66 -36.01 -12.18
C ALA A 220 -6.75 -37.21 -11.89
N GLN A 221 -6.69 -37.64 -10.63
CA GLN A 221 -5.98 -38.87 -10.26
C GLN A 221 -6.63 -40.04 -11.02
N PRO A 222 -5.88 -40.80 -11.83
CA PRO A 222 -6.43 -41.97 -12.50
C PRO A 222 -6.86 -43.01 -11.46
N PRO A 223 -7.95 -43.76 -11.70
CA PRO A 223 -8.49 -44.70 -10.72
C PRO A 223 -7.44 -45.78 -10.41
N THR A 224 -7.07 -45.89 -9.14
CA THR A 224 -6.25 -46.98 -8.61
C THR A 224 -6.99 -48.29 -8.86
N ARG A 225 -6.52 -49.06 -9.84
CA ARG A 225 -7.00 -50.42 -10.12
C ARG A 225 -6.63 -51.30 -8.93
N SER A 226 -7.56 -51.52 -7.99
CA SER A 226 -7.35 -52.51 -6.93
C SER A 226 -7.37 -53.90 -7.57
N GLY A 227 -6.18 -54.49 -7.71
CA GLY A 227 -6.01 -55.85 -8.19
C GLY A 227 -6.77 -56.82 -7.29
N ILE A 228 -7.74 -57.50 -7.89
CA ILE A 228 -8.36 -58.71 -7.36
C ILE A 228 -7.25 -59.77 -7.30
N ARG A 229 -6.86 -60.20 -6.10
CA ARG A 229 -6.19 -61.49 -5.93
C ARG A 229 -7.21 -62.49 -5.39
N SER A 230 -7.35 -63.55 -6.18
CA SER A 230 -8.01 -64.83 -5.92
C SER A 230 -7.50 -65.51 -4.66
#